data_AF-A0A352C6K5-F1
#
_entry.id   AF-A0A352C6K5-F1
#
_cell.length_a   1.000
_cell.length_b   1.000
_cell.length_c   1.000
_cell.angle_alpha   90.00
_cell.angle_beta   90.00
_cell.angle_gamma   90.00
#
_symmetry.space_group_name_H-M   'P 1'
#
loop_
_entity.id
_entity.type
_entity.pdbx_description
1 polymer ?
#
loop_
_entity_poly.entity_id
_entity_poly.type
_entity_poly.pdbx_seq_one_letter_code
_entity_poly.pdbx_strand_id
1 'polypeptide(L)' 'MNISLDIDKFYVSPFDKMMREYDAAHDKSISQMKEIEKHKKISNLRDHPIEADAKDKIWAGF' A
#
# COMPACT_ATOMS: atom_id res chain seq x y z
N MET A 1 -36.14 14.45 -12.15
CA MET A 1 -35.55 14.26 -10.81
C MET A 1 -34.08 13.93 -10.99
N ASN A 2 -33.17 14.83 -10.59
CA ASN A 2 -31.76 14.49 -10.50
C ASN A 2 -31.55 13.78 -9.16
N ILE A 3 -31.35 12.47 -9.21
CA ILE A 3 -30.97 11.68 -8.03
C ILE A 3 -29.47 11.92 -7.85
N SER A 4 -29.11 12.90 -7.02
CA SER A 4 -27.77 12.94 -6.44
C SER A 4 -27.74 11.87 -5.36
N LEU A 5 -27.11 10.73 -5.67
CA LEU A 5 -26.76 9.73 -4.66
C LEU A 5 -25.66 10.33 -3.80
N ASP A 6 -26.05 10.90 -2.65
CA ASP A 6 -25.12 11.34 -1.63
C ASP A 6 -24.51 10.09 -0.98
N ILE A 7 -23.31 9.73 -1.45
CA ILE A 7 -22.57 8.58 -0.93
C ILE A 7 -21.85 8.99 0.35
N ASP A 8 -21.97 8.16 1.39
CA ASP A 8 -21.17 8.33 2.60
C ASP A 8 -19.71 8.00 2.30
N LYS A 9 -18.88 9.04 2.18
CA LYS A 9 -17.43 8.93 1.92
C LYS A 9 -16.63 8.46 3.14
N PHE A 10 -17.26 8.39 4.31
CA PHE A 10 -16.66 7.92 5.55
C PHE A 10 -17.10 6.49 5.91
N TYR A 11 -17.95 5.88 5.08
CA TYR A 11 -18.36 4.49 5.27
C TYR A 11 -17.14 3.56 5.28
N VAL A 12 -17.05 2.74 6.33
CA VAL A 12 -16.04 1.68 6.47
C VAL A 12 -16.78 0.36 6.53
N SER A 13 -16.49 -0.55 5.60
CA SER A 13 -17.21 -1.81 5.53
C SER A 13 -16.91 -2.69 6.74
N PRO A 14 -17.82 -3.61 7.12
CA PRO A 14 -17.54 -4.60 8.15
C PRO A 14 -16.30 -5.45 7.85
N PHE A 15 -15.98 -5.68 6.57
CA PHE A 15 -14.79 -6.41 6.16
C PHE A 15 -13.51 -5.61 6.43
N ASP A 16 -13.50 -4.31 6.15
CA ASP A 16 -12.35 -3.45 6.46
C ASP A 16 -12.07 -3.41 7.97
N LYS A 17 -13.13 -3.40 8.79
CA LYS A 17 -13.01 -3.49 10.25
C LYS A 17 -12.42 -4.84 10.66
N MET A 18 -12.98 -5.94 10.16
CA MET A 18 -12.52 -7.29 10.44
C MET A 18 -11.05 -7.50 10.05
N MET A 19 -10.64 -7.05 8.86
CA MET A 19 -9.26 -7.19 8.40
C MET A 19 -8.29 -6.37 9.25
N ARG A 20 -8.68 -5.16 9.66
CA ARG A 20 -7.89 -4.34 10.58
C ARG A 20 -7.70 -5.01 11.93
N GLU A 21 -8.78 -5.57 12.50
CA GLU A 21 -8.74 -6.28 13.78
C GLU A 21 -7.84 -7.53 13.69
N TYR A 22 -7.95 -8.28 12.59
CA TYR A 22 -7.09 -9.42 12.32
C TYR A 22 -5.61 -8.99 12.24
N ASP A 23 -5.28 -7.95 11.47
CA ASP A 23 -3.92 -7.43 11.33
C ASP A 23 -3.32 -6.89 12.64
N ALA A 24 -4.16 -6.44 13.58
CA ALA A 24 -3.74 -5.95 14.89
C ALA A 24 -3.47 -7.09 15.89
N ALA A 25 -4.17 -8.22 15.73
CA ALA A 25 -4.05 -9.38 16.62
C ALA A 25 -2.98 -10.38 16.17
N HIS A 26 -2.46 -10.27 14.94
CA HIS A 26 -1.53 -11.24 14.36
C HIS A 26 -0.25 -10.56 13.87
N ASP A 27 0.89 -11.18 14.17
CA ASP A 27 2.16 -10.74 13.62
C ASP A 27 2.22 -10.94 12.11
N LYS A 28 2.95 -10.06 11.43
CA LYS A 28 3.15 -10.14 9.99
C LYS A 28 4.10 -11.27 9.66
N SER A 29 3.71 -12.08 8.67
CA SER A 29 4.61 -13.08 8.10
C SER A 29 5.83 -12.43 7.45
N ILE A 30 6.89 -13.23 7.28
CA ILE A 30 8.10 -12.80 6.58
C ILE A 30 7.79 -12.30 5.16
N SER A 31 6.86 -12.95 4.46
CA SER A 31 6.44 -12.54 3.11
C SER A 31 5.77 -11.16 3.11
N GLN A 32 4.86 -10.92 4.06
CA GLN A 32 4.20 -9.61 4.23
C GLN A 32 5.20 -8.51 4.59
N MET A 33 6.20 -8.82 5.42
CA MET A 33 7.25 -7.86 5.77
C MET A 33 8.09 -7.47 4.54
N LYS A 34 8.48 -8.43 3.70
CA LYS A 34 9.18 -8.16 2.43
C LYS A 34 8.35 -7.27 1.50
N GLU A 35 7.04 -7.53 1.41
CA GLU A 35 6.13 -6.75 0.59
C GLU A 35 6.01 -5.29 1.08
N ILE A 36 5.94 -5.09 2.40
CA ILE A 36 5.94 -3.76 3.01
C ILE A 36 7.23 -3.00 2.68
N GLU A 37 8.39 -3.65 2.81
CA GLU A 37 9.68 -3.04 2.47
C GLU A 37 9.78 -2.65 0.99
N LYS A 38 9.30 -3.54 0.10
CA LYS A 38 9.21 -3.27 -1.34
C LYS A 38 8.40 -2.01 -1.62
N HIS A 39 7.19 -1.91 -1.06
CA HIS A 39 6.33 -0.75 -1.28
C HIS A 39 6.86 0.54 -0.65
N LYS A 40 7.53 0.46 0.50
CA LYS A 40 8.26 1.60 1.08
C LYS A 40 9.34 2.10 0.13
N LYS A 41 10.14 1.20 -0.46
CA LYS A 41 11.17 1.55 -1.44
C LYS A 41 10.58 2.19 -2.69
N ILE A 42 9.51 1.62 -3.25
CA ILE A 42 8.81 2.16 -4.43
C ILE A 42 8.29 3.57 -4.14
N SER A 43 7.61 3.76 -3.01
CA SER A 43 7.06 5.07 -2.62
C SER A 43 8.17 6.10 -2.48
N ASN A 44 9.28 5.74 -1.85
CA ASN A 44 10.43 6.62 -1.70
C ASN A 44 11.05 7.02 -3.05
N LEU A 45 11.20 6.07 -3.99
CA LEU A 45 11.74 6.36 -5.33
C LEU A 45 10.79 7.21 -6.18
N ARG A 46 9.47 7.04 -5.99
CA ARG A 46 8.45 7.87 -6.66
C ARG A 46 8.50 9.30 -6.16
N ASP A 47 8.56 9.48 -4.84
CA ASP A 47 8.46 10.79 -4.20
C ASP A 47 9.81 11.54 -4.19
N HIS A 48 10.91 10.80 -4.24
CA HIS A 48 12.28 11.31 -4.34
C HIS A 48 12.98 10.70 -5.55
N PRO A 49 12.62 11.11 -6.78
CA PRO A 49 13.28 10.61 -7.98
C PRO A 49 14.77 10.98 -7.91
N ILE A 50 15.61 9.95 -7.88
CA ILE A 50 17.06 10.14 -8.00
C ILE A 50 17.32 10.53 -9.45
N GLU A 51 18.03 11.64 -9.69
CA GLU A 51 18.43 12.00 -11.05
C GLU A 51 19.23 10.83 -11.67
N ALA A 52 18.79 10.43 -12.86
CA ALA A 52 19.16 9.16 -13.45
C ALA A 52 20.62 9.15 -13.89
N ASP A 53 21.46 8.44 -13.14
CA ASP A 53 22.72 7.90 -13.64
C ASP A 53 22.86 6.39 -13.38
N ALA A 54 21.74 5.68 -13.28
CA ALA A 54 21.74 4.24 -13.08
C ALA A 54 20.57 3.56 -13.81
N LYS A 55 20.67 3.47 -15.14
CA LYS A 55 19.70 2.79 -16.02
C LYS A 55 19.39 1.33 -15.65
N ASP A 56 20.19 0.67 -14.81
CA ASP A 56 20.15 -0.79 -14.67
C ASP A 56 20.01 -1.34 -13.23
N LYS A 57 19.74 -0.50 -12.22
CA LYS A 57 19.73 -0.96 -10.79
C LYS A 57 18.40 -1.48 -10.25
N ILE A 58 17.29 -1.29 -10.96
CA ILE A 58 15.95 -1.61 -10.43
C ILE A 58 15.68 -3.13 -10.41
N TRP A 59 16.34 -3.90 -11.30
CA TRP A 59 16.06 -5.32 -11.53
C TRP A 59 17.09 -6.29 -10.92
N ALA A 60 18.13 -5.80 -10.26
CA ALA A 60 19.27 -6.63 -9.82
C ALA A 60 18.98 -7.57 -8.63
N GLY A 61 17.73 -7.70 -8.18
CA GLY A 61 17.39 -8.50 -6.99
C GLY A 61 15.96 -9.01 -6.93
N PHE A 62 15.28 -9.11 -8.08
CA PHE A 62 14.09 -9.95 -8.24
C PHE A 62 14.51 -11.33 -8.77
#